data_AF-A0A8K0FYX6-F1
#
_entry.id   AF-A0A8K0FYX6-F1
#
_cell.length_a   1.000
_cell.length_b   1.000
_cell.length_c   1.000
_cell.angle_alpha   90.00
_cell.angle_beta   90.00
_cell.angle_gamma   90.00
#
_symmetry.space_group_name_H-M   'P 1'
#
loop_
_entity.id
_entity.type
_entity.pdbx_description
1 polymer ?
#
loop_
_entity_poly.entity_id
_entity_poly.type
_entity_poly.pdbx_seq_one_letter_code
_entity_poly.pdbx_strand_id
1 'polypeptide(L)'
;MVVLFIVHFATFSSQDEPDIRKNIIAFKEACAKETNVDAEMAKRSFNDNNFPDDTNLKCFYKCFLQKMKVFNNDGSLNVITMKDHILPTVDKAKAEAAVKKCSGKKGADICQVAYDIARCLREAYGPIN
;
A
#
# COMPACT_ATOMS: atom_id res chain seq x y z
N MET A 1 21.84 9.03 -37.79
CA MET A 1 21.02 7.82 -37.59
C MET A 1 19.87 8.19 -36.67
N VAL A 2 18.66 8.20 -37.19
CA VAL A 2 17.44 8.55 -36.45
C VAL A 2 16.98 7.28 -35.73
N VAL A 3 17.15 7.20 -34.41
CA VAL A 3 16.46 6.18 -33.62
C VAL A 3 15.09 6.75 -33.29
N LEU A 4 14.09 6.30 -34.04
CA LEU A 4 12.66 6.46 -33.78
C LEU A 4 12.33 5.86 -32.41
N PHE A 5 12.37 6.66 -31.35
CA PHE A 5 11.77 6.32 -30.05
C PHE A 5 10.27 6.63 -30.07
N ILE A 6 9.53 5.92 -30.93
CA ILE A 6 8.07 5.82 -30.84
C ILE A 6 7.71 4.35 -30.72
N VAL A 7 7.79 3.85 -29.49
CA VAL A 7 6.78 2.94 -28.97
C VAL A 7 6.53 3.33 -27.53
N HIS A 8 5.44 4.07 -27.30
CA HIS A 8 4.83 4.24 -25.98
C HIS A 8 4.20 2.90 -25.56
N PHE A 9 5.04 1.90 -25.32
CA PHE A 9 4.70 0.87 -24.38
C PHE A 9 5.47 1.23 -23.12
N ALA A 10 4.75 1.59 -22.06
CA ALA A 10 5.30 1.59 -20.72
C ALA A 10 5.78 0.16 -20.44
N THR A 11 7.02 -0.14 -20.81
CA THR A 11 7.70 -1.35 -20.39
C THR A 11 7.92 -1.17 -18.90
N PHE A 12 7.00 -1.72 -18.11
CA PHE A 12 7.22 -2.01 -16.70
C PHE A 12 8.61 -2.65 -16.61
N SER A 13 9.59 -1.89 -16.11
CA SER A 13 10.97 -2.33 -16.19
C SER A 13 11.21 -3.33 -15.06
N SER A 14 12.05 -4.33 -15.28
CA SER A 14 12.41 -5.30 -14.24
C SER A 14 13.11 -4.65 -13.03
N GLN A 15 13.54 -3.38 -13.15
CA GLN A 15 14.13 -2.59 -12.06
C GLN A 15 13.08 -2.03 -11.08
N ASP A 16 11.82 -1.88 -11.50
CA ASP A 16 10.78 -1.26 -10.66
C ASP A 16 10.36 -2.17 -9.48
N GLU A 17 10.38 -3.50 -9.65
CA GLU A 17 10.02 -4.43 -8.57
C GLU A 17 10.98 -4.40 -7.35
N PRO A 18 12.32 -4.53 -7.53
CA PRO A 18 13.27 -4.39 -6.42
C PRO A 18 13.12 -3.07 -5.66
N ASP A 19 12.90 -1.97 -6.38
CA ASP A 19 12.77 -0.65 -5.79
C ASP A 19 11.47 -0.49 -5.00
N ILE A 20 10.35 -1.03 -5.51
CA ILE A 20 9.08 -1.07 -4.76
C ILE A 20 9.24 -1.88 -3.46
N ARG A 21 9.86 -3.06 -3.52
CA ARG A 21 10.07 -3.91 -2.33
C ARG A 21 10.96 -3.21 -1.29
N LYS A 22 12.04 -2.57 -1.74
CA LYS A 22 12.95 -1.81 -0.87
C LYS A 22 12.22 -0.62 -0.22
N ASN A 23 11.43 0.11 -0.98
CA ASN A 23 10.62 1.22 -0.47
C ASN A 23 9.60 0.75 0.56
N ILE A 24 8.94 -0.39 0.34
CA ILE A 24 8.02 -0.98 1.33
C ILE A 24 8.72 -1.21 2.67
N ILE A 25 9.91 -1.81 2.66
CA ILE A 25 10.68 -2.08 3.89
C ILE A 25 11.08 -0.76 4.57
N ALA A 26 11.70 0.14 3.82
CA ALA A 26 12.18 1.42 4.34
C ALA A 26 11.05 2.29 4.92
N PHE A 27 9.90 2.32 4.27
CA PHE A 27 8.75 3.11 4.74
C PHE A 27 8.08 2.49 5.96
N LYS A 28 8.01 1.15 6.06
CA LYS A 28 7.55 0.49 7.29
C LYS A 28 8.44 0.87 8.47
N GLU A 29 9.76 0.79 8.31
CA GLU A 29 10.69 1.16 9.39
C GLU A 29 10.58 2.64 9.77
N ALA A 30 10.49 3.54 8.79
CA ALA A 30 10.34 4.96 9.04
C ALA A 30 9.02 5.28 9.76
N CYS A 31 7.91 4.70 9.31
CA CYS A 31 6.61 4.92 9.91
C CYS A 31 6.48 4.28 11.30
N ALA A 32 7.15 3.15 11.54
CA ALA A 32 7.17 2.56 12.87
C ALA A 32 7.81 3.52 13.88
N LYS A 33 8.92 4.15 13.50
CA LYS A 33 9.59 5.19 14.30
C LYS A 33 8.73 6.45 14.46
N GLU A 34 8.15 6.94 13.37
CA GLU A 34 7.34 8.18 13.35
C GLU A 34 6.10 8.10 14.25
N THR A 35 5.50 6.92 14.34
CA THR A 35 4.24 6.70 15.07
C THR A 35 4.42 6.06 16.44
N ASN A 36 5.65 5.63 16.77
CA ASN A 36 5.96 4.89 17.99
C ASN A 36 5.05 3.65 18.18
N VAL A 37 4.69 2.99 17.08
CA VAL A 37 3.97 1.71 17.12
C VAL A 37 4.91 0.59 17.57
N ASP A 38 4.37 -0.41 18.25
CA ASP A 38 5.11 -1.65 18.52
C ASP A 38 5.51 -2.31 17.19
N ALA A 39 6.82 -2.50 17.00
CA ALA A 39 7.36 -2.98 15.73
C ALA A 39 6.87 -4.40 15.40
N GLU A 40 6.72 -5.25 16.43
CA GLU A 40 6.19 -6.60 16.24
C GLU A 40 4.69 -6.57 15.93
N MET A 41 3.90 -5.67 16.51
CA MET A 41 2.50 -5.45 16.14
C MET A 41 2.36 -5.03 14.68
N ALA A 42 3.12 -4.04 14.22
CA ALA A 42 3.10 -3.61 12.82
C ALA A 42 3.54 -4.75 11.89
N LYS A 43 4.54 -5.56 12.28
CA LYS A 43 4.97 -6.72 11.51
C LYS A 43 3.88 -7.79 11.41
N ARG A 44 3.25 -8.15 12.53
CA ARG A 44 2.12 -9.12 12.56
C ARG A 44 0.93 -8.64 11.73
N SER A 45 0.68 -7.33 11.65
CA SER A 45 -0.42 -6.81 10.83
C SER A 45 -0.19 -7.00 9.33
N PHE A 46 1.06 -6.97 8.84
CA PHE A 46 1.36 -7.32 7.44
C PHE A 46 1.39 -8.83 7.18
N ASN A 47 2.01 -9.58 8.08
CA ASN A 47 2.36 -10.98 7.84
C ASN A 47 1.22 -11.94 8.21
N ASP A 48 0.54 -11.67 9.32
CA ASP A 48 -0.39 -12.61 9.95
C ASP A 48 -1.85 -12.15 9.83
N ASN A 49 -2.09 -11.07 9.09
CA ASN A 49 -3.40 -10.43 8.98
C ASN A 49 -3.99 -10.04 10.38
N ASN A 50 -3.11 -9.71 11.33
CA ASN A 50 -3.52 -9.32 12.68
C ASN A 50 -3.69 -7.79 12.76
N PHE A 51 -4.93 -7.33 12.73
CA PHE A 51 -5.29 -5.92 12.80
C PHE A 51 -5.93 -5.62 14.17
N PRO A 52 -5.15 -5.45 15.24
CA PRO A 52 -5.67 -5.01 16.53
C PRO A 52 -6.12 -3.54 16.47
N ASP A 53 -7.05 -3.19 17.33
CA ASP A 53 -7.55 -1.82 17.47
C ASP A 53 -6.55 -0.97 18.27
N ASP A 54 -5.50 -0.48 17.61
CA ASP A 54 -4.44 0.32 18.21
C ASP A 54 -4.26 1.66 17.46
N THR A 55 -4.19 2.75 18.21
CA THR A 55 -4.12 4.12 17.64
C THR A 55 -2.81 4.34 16.86
N ASN A 56 -1.69 3.85 17.37
CA ASN A 56 -0.40 4.02 16.72
C ASN A 56 -0.33 3.17 15.44
N LEU A 57 -0.90 1.97 15.46
CA LEU A 57 -1.01 1.11 14.28
C LEU A 57 -1.89 1.74 13.18
N LYS A 58 -2.99 2.39 13.55
CA LYS A 58 -3.82 3.12 12.58
C LYS A 58 -3.04 4.23 11.89
N CYS A 59 -2.36 5.06 12.68
CA CYS A 59 -1.55 6.14 12.13
C CYS A 59 -0.30 5.65 11.41
N PHE A 60 0.21 4.47 11.78
CA PHE A 60 1.26 3.79 11.04
C PHE A 60 0.82 3.47 9.61
N TYR A 61 -0.39 2.95 9.41
CA TYR A 61 -0.93 2.70 8.07
C TYR A 61 -1.15 3.98 7.27
N LYS A 62 -1.64 5.05 7.90
CA LYS A 62 -1.69 6.37 7.26
C LYS A 62 -0.31 6.80 6.76
N CYS A 63 0.69 6.81 7.65
CA CYS A 63 2.06 7.17 7.30
C CYS A 63 2.58 6.33 6.14
N PHE A 64 2.43 5.00 6.22
CA PHE A 64 2.93 4.07 5.22
C PHE A 64 2.30 4.33 3.85
N LEU A 65 0.98 4.45 3.79
CA LEU A 65 0.26 4.67 2.54
C LEU A 65 0.53 6.07 1.97
N GLN A 66 0.78 7.08 2.81
CA GLN A 66 1.19 8.42 2.36
C GLN A 66 2.61 8.40 1.77
N LYS A 67 3.58 7.71 2.39
CA LYS A 67 4.94 7.59 1.84
C LYS A 67 4.96 6.79 0.53
N MET A 68 4.06 5.80 0.40
CA MET A 68 3.77 5.11 -0.88
C MET A 68 3.00 5.98 -1.88
N LYS A 69 2.60 7.22 -1.53
CA LYS A 69 1.83 8.14 -2.39
C LYS A 69 0.48 7.58 -2.87
N VAL A 70 -0.06 6.59 -2.17
CA VAL A 70 -1.36 5.97 -2.46
C VAL A 70 -2.48 6.51 -1.60
N PHE A 71 -2.18 7.34 -0.59
CA PHE A 71 -3.18 7.91 0.30
C PHE A 71 -2.97 9.43 0.41
N ASN A 72 -4.03 10.17 0.11
CA ASN A 72 -4.03 11.62 0.07
C ASN A 72 -4.28 12.21 1.47
N ASN A 73 -3.96 13.50 1.63
CA ASN A 73 -4.16 14.21 2.89
C ASN A 73 -5.63 14.37 3.30
N ASP A 74 -6.55 14.28 2.33
CA ASP A 74 -8.00 14.31 2.54
C ASP A 74 -8.59 12.95 2.94
N GLY A 75 -7.75 11.91 3.06
CA GLY A 75 -8.18 10.56 3.39
C GLY A 75 -8.64 9.72 2.19
N SER A 76 -8.52 10.22 0.96
CA SER A 76 -8.86 9.46 -0.24
C SER A 76 -7.69 8.56 -0.70
N LEU A 77 -8.03 7.38 -1.24
CA LEU A 77 -7.06 6.50 -1.88
C LEU A 77 -6.79 6.97 -3.32
N ASN A 78 -5.52 7.15 -3.66
CA ASN A 78 -5.09 7.34 -5.04
C ASN A 78 -5.08 5.97 -5.76
N VAL A 79 -6.23 5.64 -6.36
CA VAL A 79 -6.46 4.37 -7.05
C VAL A 79 -5.47 4.16 -8.22
N ILE A 80 -5.09 5.22 -8.93
CA ILE A 80 -4.17 5.12 -10.06
C ILE A 80 -2.79 4.67 -9.55
N THR A 81 -2.21 5.41 -8.61
CA THR A 81 -0.90 5.06 -8.04
C THR A 81 -0.91 3.73 -7.29
N MET A 82 -2.02 3.38 -6.63
CA MET A 82 -2.16 2.06 -5.99
C MET A 82 -2.08 0.93 -7.03
N LYS A 83 -2.71 1.10 -8.21
CA LYS A 83 -2.62 0.10 -9.29
C LYS A 83 -1.23 0.01 -9.90
N ASP A 84 -0.52 1.13 -10.01
CA ASP A 84 0.85 1.17 -10.51
C ASP A 84 1.85 0.48 -9.56
N HIS A 85 1.52 0.38 -8.27
CA HIS A 85 2.32 -0.34 -7.28
C HIS A 85 2.01 -1.84 -7.18
N ILE A 86 1.10 -2.38 -7.99
CA ILE A 86 0.85 -3.83 -8.06
C ILE A 86 2.06 -4.51 -8.70
N LEU A 87 2.76 -5.33 -7.92
CA LEU A 87 3.90 -6.11 -8.39
C LEU A 87 3.46 -7.16 -9.43
N PRO A 88 4.19 -7.38 -10.53
CA PRO A 88 3.97 -8.49 -11.47
C PRO A 88 3.78 -9.88 -10.84
N THR A 89 4.39 -10.13 -9.67
CA THR A 89 4.20 -11.39 -8.95
C THR A 89 2.81 -11.55 -8.31
N VAL A 90 1.98 -10.50 -8.31
CA VAL A 90 0.63 -10.46 -7.72
C VAL A 90 -0.41 -10.64 -8.82
N ASP A 91 -1.51 -11.34 -8.52
CA ASP A 91 -2.65 -11.41 -9.43
C ASP A 91 -3.27 -10.01 -9.60
N LYS A 92 -2.97 -9.37 -10.74
CA LYS A 92 -3.38 -8.00 -11.03
C LYS A 92 -4.90 -7.84 -11.02
N ALA A 93 -5.65 -8.79 -11.60
CA ALA A 93 -7.11 -8.68 -11.66
C ALA A 93 -7.73 -8.76 -10.25
N LYS A 94 -7.23 -9.67 -9.42
CA LYS A 94 -7.65 -9.80 -8.02
C LYS A 94 -7.27 -8.57 -7.20
N ALA A 95 -6.06 -8.05 -7.37
CA ALA A 95 -5.60 -6.84 -6.68
C ALA A 95 -6.42 -5.61 -7.08
N GLU A 96 -6.70 -5.40 -8.37
CA GLU A 96 -7.55 -4.32 -8.84
C GLU A 96 -8.99 -4.42 -8.32
N ALA A 97 -9.54 -5.64 -8.25
CA ALA A 97 -10.86 -5.87 -7.66
C ALA A 97 -10.89 -5.52 -6.16
N ALA A 98 -9.83 -5.85 -5.42
CA ALA A 98 -9.67 -5.46 -4.02
C ALA A 98 -9.60 -3.93 -3.86
N VAL A 99 -8.79 -3.24 -4.69
CA VAL A 99 -8.70 -1.77 -4.68
C VAL A 99 -10.07 -1.13 -4.92
N LYS A 100 -10.80 -1.59 -5.94
CA LYS A 100 -12.16 -1.10 -6.24
C LYS A 100 -13.13 -1.31 -5.07
N LYS A 101 -13.04 -2.44 -4.38
CA LYS A 101 -13.89 -2.75 -3.22
C LYS A 101 -13.59 -1.87 -2.01
N CYS A 102 -12.32 -1.49 -1.82
CA CYS A 102 -11.83 -0.90 -0.57
C CYS A 102 -11.58 0.61 -0.63
N SER A 103 -11.52 1.24 -1.81
CA SER A 103 -11.18 2.66 -1.95
C SER A 103 -12.19 3.62 -1.29
N GLY A 104 -13.42 3.16 -1.02
CA GLY A 104 -14.50 3.96 -0.42
C GLY A 104 -14.66 3.84 1.09
N LYS A 105 -13.69 3.25 1.81
CA LYS A 105 -13.77 3.12 3.27
C LYS A 105 -13.78 4.49 3.94
N LYS A 106 -14.53 4.59 5.04
CA LYS A 106 -14.66 5.77 5.88
C LYS A 106 -14.32 5.39 7.32
N GLY A 107 -13.84 6.35 8.09
CA GLY A 107 -13.43 6.17 9.48
C GLY A 107 -13.63 7.46 10.27
N ALA A 108 -13.45 7.37 11.59
CA ALA A 108 -13.60 8.51 12.50
C ALA A 108 -12.57 9.62 12.24
N ASP A 109 -11.37 9.24 11.79
CA ASP A 109 -10.28 10.13 11.40
C ASP A 109 -9.48 9.52 10.23
N ILE A 110 -8.52 10.27 9.71
CA ILE A 110 -7.68 9.85 8.57
C ILE A 110 -6.78 8.64 8.88
N CYS A 111 -6.40 8.41 10.15
CA CYS A 111 -5.66 7.22 10.55
C CYS A 111 -6.56 5.99 10.48
N GLN A 112 -7.79 6.11 11.00
CA GLN A 112 -8.80 5.06 10.92
C GLN A 112 -9.15 4.72 9.47
N VAL A 113 -9.31 5.72 8.60
CA VAL A 113 -9.57 5.50 7.16
C VAL A 113 -8.45 4.68 6.53
N ALA A 114 -7.19 5.09 6.71
CA ALA A 114 -6.03 4.39 6.16
C ALA A 114 -5.95 2.93 6.63
N TYR A 115 -6.18 2.71 7.93
CA TYR A 115 -6.22 1.39 8.54
C TYR A 115 -7.32 0.51 7.95
N ASP A 116 -8.55 1.04 7.81
CA ASP A 116 -9.68 0.29 7.28
C ASP A 116 -9.52 -0.07 5.80
N ILE A 117 -8.88 0.81 5.02
CA ILE A 117 -8.49 0.51 3.65
C ILE A 117 -7.47 -0.63 3.64
N ALA A 118 -6.39 -0.54 4.42
CA ALA A 118 -5.34 -1.55 4.46
C ALA A 118 -5.87 -2.94 4.87
N ARG A 119 -6.68 -2.99 5.93
CA ARG A 119 -7.36 -4.21 6.38
C ARG A 119 -8.29 -4.77 5.31
N CYS A 120 -9.11 -3.92 4.68
CA CYS A 120 -10.00 -4.35 3.60
C CYS A 120 -9.23 -4.92 2.40
N LEU A 121 -8.13 -4.29 1.99
CA LEU A 121 -7.31 -4.78 0.87
C LEU A 121 -6.74 -6.16 1.19
N ARG A 122 -6.24 -6.35 2.41
CA ARG A 122 -5.70 -7.61 2.92
C ARG A 122 -6.74 -8.72 2.92
N GLU A 123 -7.95 -8.44 3.41
CA GLU A 123 -9.09 -9.37 3.42
C GLU A 123 -9.59 -9.68 2.00
N ALA A 124 -9.71 -8.68 1.14
CA ALA A 124 -10.26 -8.84 -0.22
C ALA A 124 -9.29 -9.56 -1.16
N TYR A 125 -7.98 -9.32 -1.03
CA TYR A 125 -6.97 -10.02 -1.82
C TYR A 125 -6.66 -11.42 -1.25
N GLY A 126 -6.83 -11.67 0.06
CA GLY A 126 -6.40 -12.91 0.73
C GLY A 126 -4.89 -12.92 0.98
N PRO A 127 -4.27 -13.97 1.58
CA PRO A 127 -2.84 -14.01 1.90
C PRO A 127 -1.96 -13.75 0.66
N ILE A 128 -0.84 -13.02 0.86
CA ILE A 128 0.16 -12.72 -0.18
C ILE A 128 1.20 -13.79 0.13
N ASN A 129 1.03 -14.94 -0.50
CA ASN A 129 1.99 -16.04 -0.49
C ASN A 129 3.07 -15.78 -1.55
#